data_AF-A0A5C8KTV4-F1
#
_entry.id   AF-A0A5C8KTV4-F1
#
_cell.length_a   1.000
_cell.length_b   1.000
_cell.length_c   1.000
_cell.angle_alpha   90.00
_cell.angle_beta   90.00
_cell.angle_gamma   90.00
#
_symmetry.space_group_name_H-M   'P 1'
#
loop_
_entity.id
_entity.type
_entity.pdbx_description
1 polymer ?
#
loop_
_entity_poly.entity_id
_entity_poly.type
_entity_poly.pdbx_seq_one_letter_code
_entity_poly.pdbx_strand_id
1 'polypeptide(L)'
;MVEDVGTITRGGGDGAGVSVWLAWGRRPLAAVALVLTSLVFSAALFLPGGQVRSLFGATLVGLVYQLAAALPWSAGQVAHFVGFAWMALLLWLLRPDLRVLRVMGVLVLLAVFSELVQGLLDWREAHLADVQVNLLGAAAGLVLGGLGTLLAMAWRRARRGRGD
;
A
#
# COMPACT_ATOMS: atom_id res chain seq x y z
N MET A 1 3.37 49.53 -6.11
CA MET A 1 2.12 48.78 -6.33
C MET A 1 2.40 47.89 -7.54
N VAL A 2 2.91 46.69 -7.28
CA VAL A 2 3.33 45.73 -8.31
C VAL A 2 2.42 44.52 -8.11
N GLU A 3 1.50 44.32 -9.05
CA GLU A 3 0.76 43.08 -9.20
C GLU A 3 1.70 42.07 -9.84
N ASP A 4 2.06 41.01 -9.10
CA ASP A 4 2.86 39.92 -9.65
C ASP A 4 2.00 38.66 -9.79
N VAL A 5 1.44 38.57 -10.99
CA VAL A 5 1.37 37.41 -11.89
C VAL A 5 1.32 36.03 -11.22
N GLY A 6 0.13 35.45 -11.31
CA GLY A 6 -0.09 34.03 -11.08
C GLY A 6 0.69 33.14 -12.04
N THR A 7 1.24 32.07 -11.50
CA THR A 7 1.67 30.88 -12.23
C THR A 7 1.16 29.65 -11.51
N ILE A 8 -0.16 29.42 -11.63
CA ILE A 8 -0.77 28.12 -11.33
C ILE A 8 -0.55 27.26 -12.58
N THR A 9 0.54 26.51 -12.60
CA THR A 9 0.79 25.50 -13.62
C THR A 9 -0.16 24.32 -13.39
N ARG A 10 -1.21 24.26 -14.22
CA ARG A 10 -1.99 23.06 -14.49
C ARG A 10 -1.07 22.00 -15.11
N GLY A 11 -0.86 20.88 -14.41
CA GLY A 11 -0.25 19.67 -14.97
C GLY A 11 -1.33 18.60 -15.15
N GLY A 12 -1.59 18.22 -16.41
CA GLY A 12 -2.51 17.14 -16.78
C GLY A 12 -2.02 15.80 -16.24
N GLY A 13 -2.94 15.06 -15.63
CA GLY A 13 -2.69 13.79 -14.96
C GLY A 13 -2.78 12.62 -15.92
N ASP A 14 -1.73 12.42 -16.72
CA ASP A 14 -1.47 11.13 -17.36
C ASP A 14 -0.95 10.18 -16.27
N GLY A 15 -1.38 8.91 -16.22
CA GLY A 15 -1.11 7.97 -15.13
C GLY A 15 0.37 7.80 -14.71
N ALA A 16 1.32 8.24 -15.55
CA ALA A 16 2.75 8.35 -15.22
C ALA A 16 3.06 9.38 -14.12
N GLY A 17 2.19 10.36 -13.90
CA GLY A 17 2.37 11.43 -12.92
C GLY A 17 2.38 10.94 -11.48
N VAL A 18 1.64 9.87 -11.16
CA VAL A 18 1.60 9.32 -9.79
C VAL A 18 2.91 8.63 -9.44
N SER A 19 3.47 7.85 -10.36
CA SER A 19 4.76 7.16 -10.18
C SER A 19 5.92 8.15 -10.06
N VAL A 20 5.92 9.19 -10.91
CA VAL A 20 6.92 10.27 -10.86
C VAL A 20 6.78 11.10 -9.58
N TRP A 21 5.56 11.40 -9.13
CA TRP A 21 5.30 12.09 -7.87
C TRP A 21 5.67 11.25 -6.63
N LEU A 22 5.51 9.92 -6.70
CA LEU A 22 6.01 9.01 -5.68
C LEU A 22 7.55 8.99 -5.63
N ALA A 23 8.22 9.20 -6.77
CA ALA A 23 9.67 9.30 -6.88
C ALA A 23 10.25 10.68 -6.55
N TRP A 24 9.43 11.73 -6.58
CA TRP A 24 9.87 13.11 -6.38
C TRP A 24 10.03 13.44 -4.89
N GLY A 25 11.21 13.17 -4.34
CA GLY A 25 11.55 13.55 -2.96
C GLY A 25 12.68 12.72 -2.34
N ARG A 26 13.92 13.22 -2.46
CA ARG A 26 15.17 12.96 -1.68
C ARG A 26 15.56 11.52 -1.26
N ARG A 27 14.80 10.47 -1.54
CA ARG A 27 15.13 9.07 -1.18
C ARG A 27 14.77 8.14 -2.33
N PRO A 28 15.60 8.06 -3.40
CA PRO A 28 15.33 7.19 -4.54
C PRO A 28 15.11 5.72 -4.14
N LEU A 29 15.78 5.26 -3.08
CA LEU A 29 15.58 3.92 -2.52
C LEU A 29 14.16 3.69 -1.99
N ALA A 30 13.53 4.69 -1.37
CA ALA A 30 12.15 4.59 -0.90
C ALA A 30 11.18 4.46 -2.07
N ALA A 31 11.39 5.26 -3.12
CA ALA A 31 10.60 5.19 -4.34
C ALA A 31 10.75 3.83 -5.04
N VAL A 32 11.99 3.35 -5.19
CA VAL A 32 12.28 2.03 -5.76
C VAL A 32 11.63 0.93 -4.93
N ALA A 33 11.73 0.98 -3.60
CA ALA A 33 11.10 -0.01 -2.73
C ALA A 33 9.57 -0.01 -2.87
N LEU A 34 8.94 1.17 -2.86
CA LEU A 34 7.49 1.30 -3.05
C LEU A 34 7.05 0.78 -4.42
N VAL A 35 7.74 1.18 -5.49
CA VAL A 35 7.43 0.77 -6.87
C VAL A 35 7.63 -0.72 -7.07
N LEU A 36 8.78 -1.27 -6.67
CA LEU A 36 9.03 -2.71 -6.82
C LEU A 36 8.02 -3.53 -6.01
N THR A 37 7.72 -3.10 -4.79
CA THR A 37 6.74 -3.80 -3.96
C THR A 37 5.33 -3.70 -4.57
N SER A 38 4.92 -2.52 -5.05
CA SER A 38 3.62 -2.37 -5.70
C SER A 38 3.53 -3.24 -6.95
N LEU A 39 4.58 -3.28 -7.78
CA LEU A 39 4.64 -4.13 -8.97
C LEU A 39 4.55 -5.62 -8.62
N VAL A 40 5.25 -6.07 -7.57
CA VAL A 40 5.20 -7.46 -7.11
C VAL A 40 3.79 -7.84 -6.63
N PHE A 41 3.14 -7.00 -5.82
CA PHE A 41 1.76 -7.27 -5.39
C PHE A 41 0.77 -7.20 -6.54
N SER A 42 0.86 -6.19 -7.41
CA SER A 42 0.01 -6.11 -8.60
C SER A 42 0.16 -7.36 -9.46
N ALA A 43 1.39 -7.77 -9.79
CA ALA A 43 1.62 -9.02 -10.52
C ALA A 43 0.99 -10.21 -9.79
N ALA A 44 1.24 -10.38 -8.49
CA ALA A 44 0.67 -11.49 -7.72
C ALA A 44 -0.86 -11.54 -7.76
N LEU A 45 -1.54 -10.39 -7.76
CA LEU A 45 -3.00 -10.29 -7.72
C LEU A 45 -3.67 -10.52 -9.09
N PHE A 46 -2.95 -10.28 -10.19
CA PHE A 46 -3.47 -10.47 -11.55
C PHE A 46 -3.06 -11.79 -12.18
N LEU A 47 -2.16 -12.55 -11.54
CA LEU A 47 -1.70 -13.84 -12.06
C LEU A 47 -2.63 -15.00 -11.67
N PRO A 48 -2.82 -16.00 -12.56
CA PRO A 48 -3.49 -17.25 -12.19
C PRO A 48 -2.79 -17.93 -11.01
N GLY A 49 -3.56 -18.58 -10.12
CA GLY A 49 -3.03 -19.19 -8.90
C GLY A 49 -1.86 -20.17 -9.11
N GLY A 50 -1.85 -20.91 -10.23
CA GLY A 50 -0.72 -21.77 -10.60
C GLY A 50 0.58 -20.99 -10.85
N GLN A 51 0.49 -19.82 -11.49
CA GLN A 51 1.64 -18.94 -11.74
C GLN A 51 2.10 -18.26 -10.45
N VAL A 52 1.17 -17.79 -9.61
CA VAL A 52 1.49 -17.28 -8.26
C VAL A 52 2.26 -18.32 -7.45
N ARG A 53 1.82 -19.57 -7.44
CA ARG A 53 2.51 -20.67 -6.75
C ARG A 53 3.90 -20.95 -7.33
N SER A 54 4.09 -20.81 -8.64
CA SER A 54 5.42 -20.98 -9.26
C SER A 54 6.40 -19.88 -8.89
N LEU A 55 5.93 -18.63 -8.76
CA LEU A 55 6.77 -17.47 -8.45
C LEU A 55 7.08 -17.35 -6.96
N PHE A 56 6.08 -17.54 -6.11
CA PHE A 56 6.19 -17.33 -4.66
C PHE A 56 6.44 -18.63 -3.87
N GLY A 57 6.33 -19.78 -4.53
CA GLY A 57 6.51 -21.09 -3.92
C GLY A 57 5.26 -21.62 -3.20
N ALA A 58 5.22 -22.94 -3.01
CA ALA A 58 4.09 -23.62 -2.39
C ALA A 58 3.91 -23.26 -0.90
N THR A 59 5.00 -22.99 -0.18
CA THR A 59 4.95 -22.67 1.24
C THR A 59 4.24 -21.34 1.50
N LEU A 60 4.62 -20.27 0.78
CA LEU A 60 4.01 -18.96 0.99
C LEU A 60 2.53 -18.97 0.60
N VAL A 61 2.19 -19.57 -0.54
CA VAL A 61 0.80 -19.73 -0.97
C VAL A 61 0.02 -20.58 0.05
N GLY A 62 0.61 -21.66 0.56
CA GLY A 62 0.02 -22.50 1.60
C GLY A 62 -0.30 -21.74 2.88
N LEU A 63 0.58 -20.84 3.33
CA LEU A 63 0.33 -19.96 4.48
C LEU A 63 -0.87 -19.04 4.26
N VAL A 64 -1.01 -18.46 3.06
CA VAL A 64 -2.17 -17.62 2.72
C VAL A 64 -3.47 -18.42 2.77
N TYR A 65 -3.48 -19.66 2.24
CA TYR A 65 -4.65 -20.53 2.35
C TYR A 65 -4.96 -20.96 3.79
N GLN A 66 -3.93 -21.22 4.62
CA GLN A 66 -4.13 -21.53 6.04
C GLN A 66 -4.70 -20.35 6.81
N LEU A 67 -4.22 -19.12 6.55
CA LEU A 67 -4.79 -17.91 7.12
C LEU A 67 -6.23 -17.69 6.68
N ALA A 68 -6.52 -17.91 5.39
CA ALA A 68 -7.88 -17.83 4.85
C ALA A 68 -8.83 -18.85 5.50
N ALA A 69 -8.35 -20.05 5.82
CA ALA A 69 -9.16 -21.05 6.51
C ALA A 69 -9.57 -20.62 7.94
N ALA A 70 -8.83 -19.70 8.57
CA ALA A 70 -9.13 -19.17 9.90
C ALA A 70 -10.00 -17.90 9.88
N LEU A 71 -10.32 -17.37 8.69
CA LEU A 71 -11.01 -16.10 8.51
C LEU A 71 -12.27 -16.31 7.65
N PRO A 72 -13.30 -15.46 7.74
CA PRO A 72 -14.46 -15.51 6.86
C PRO A 72 -14.13 -14.93 5.46
N TRP A 73 -12.89 -15.09 4.98
CA TRP A 73 -12.36 -14.48 3.77
C TRP A 73 -11.76 -15.51 2.83
N SER A 74 -11.85 -15.27 1.53
CA SER A 74 -11.15 -16.07 0.54
C SER A 74 -9.63 -15.86 0.61
N ALA A 75 -8.84 -16.78 0.05
CA ALA A 75 -7.39 -16.60 -0.06
C ALA A 75 -7.00 -15.32 -0.83
N GLY A 76 -7.79 -14.95 -1.85
CA GLY A 76 -7.61 -13.70 -2.58
C GLY A 76 -7.83 -12.47 -1.70
N GLN A 77 -8.90 -12.48 -0.89
CA GLN A 77 -9.20 -11.43 0.08
C GLN A 77 -8.11 -11.29 1.14
N VAL A 78 -7.58 -12.40 1.65
CA VAL A 78 -6.43 -12.37 2.59
C VAL A 78 -5.19 -11.78 1.91
N ALA A 79 -4.89 -12.16 0.68
CA ALA A 79 -3.75 -11.61 -0.06
C ALA A 79 -3.89 -10.10 -0.30
N HIS A 80 -5.09 -9.66 -0.66
CA HIS A 80 -5.47 -8.26 -0.80
C HIS A 80 -5.29 -7.48 0.51
N PHE A 81 -5.84 -7.99 1.61
CA PHE A 81 -5.68 -7.41 2.95
C PHE A 81 -4.19 -7.23 3.29
N VAL A 82 -3.38 -8.27 3.13
CA VAL A 82 -1.93 -8.23 3.40
C VAL A 82 -1.22 -7.23 2.51
N GLY A 83 -1.56 -7.20 1.20
CA GLY A 83 -0.98 -6.25 0.25
C GLY A 83 -1.28 -4.80 0.61
N PHE A 84 -2.53 -4.47 0.95
CA PHE A 84 -2.90 -3.13 1.38
C PHE A 84 -2.30 -2.74 2.73
N ALA A 85 -2.25 -3.68 3.69
CA ALA A 85 -1.59 -3.45 4.97
C ALA A 85 -0.10 -3.16 4.80
N TRP A 86 0.58 -3.95 3.98
CA TRP A 86 1.98 -3.77 3.67
C TRP A 86 2.24 -2.43 2.95
N MET A 87 1.42 -2.09 1.95
CA MET A 87 1.54 -0.83 1.21
C MET A 87 1.36 0.38 2.14
N ALA A 88 0.33 0.36 2.99
CA ALA A 88 0.07 1.43 3.95
C ALA A 88 1.21 1.59 4.96
N LEU A 89 1.76 0.47 5.45
CA LEU A 89 2.94 0.47 6.33
C LEU A 89 4.16 1.08 5.63
N LEU A 90 4.45 0.69 4.38
CA LEU A 90 5.57 1.24 3.61
C LEU A 90 5.40 2.74 3.37
N LEU A 91 4.19 3.19 2.99
CA LEU A 91 3.91 4.62 2.81
C LEU A 91 4.13 5.39 4.12
N TRP A 92 3.68 4.85 5.25
CA TRP A 92 3.91 5.46 6.56
C TRP A 92 5.40 5.60 6.90
N LEU A 93 6.19 4.53 6.67
CA LEU A 93 7.61 4.50 7.05
C LEU A 93 8.51 5.27 6.08
N LEU A 94 8.22 5.20 4.79
CA LEU A 94 9.10 5.69 3.73
C LEU A 94 8.72 7.09 3.24
N ARG A 95 7.47 7.50 3.44
CA ARG A 95 6.94 8.81 3.02
C ARG A 95 6.30 9.58 4.20
N PRO A 96 7.07 9.89 5.26
CA PRO A 96 6.57 10.66 6.41
C PRO A 96 6.18 12.10 6.04
N ASP A 97 6.61 12.58 4.86
CA ASP A 97 6.21 13.86 4.28
C ASP A 97 4.73 13.89 3.83
N LEU A 98 4.13 12.72 3.61
CA LEU A 98 2.72 12.63 3.27
C LEU A 98 1.87 12.80 4.52
N ARG A 99 1.01 13.83 4.52
CA ARG A 99 -0.03 13.98 5.53
C ARG A 99 -0.92 12.73 5.52
N VAL A 100 -1.35 12.27 6.70
CA VAL A 100 -2.21 11.08 6.87
C VAL A 100 -3.39 11.08 5.89
N LEU A 101 -4.04 12.24 5.70
CA LEU A 101 -5.15 12.38 4.74
C LEU A 101 -4.76 12.05 3.30
N ARG A 102 -3.55 12.39 2.85
CA ARG A 102 -3.07 12.05 1.50
C ARG A 102 -2.82 10.55 1.36
N VAL A 103 -2.22 9.93 2.38
CA VAL A 103 -2.01 8.47 2.38
C VAL A 103 -3.34 7.73 2.35
N MET A 104 -4.30 8.15 3.18
CA MET A 104 -5.65 7.57 3.16
C MET A 104 -6.33 7.76 1.80
N GLY A 105 -6.24 8.97 1.22
CA GLY A 105 -6.79 9.23 -0.12
C GLY A 105 -6.21 8.31 -1.19
N VAL A 106 -4.88 8.13 -1.21
CA VAL A 106 -4.22 7.19 -2.15
C VAL A 106 -4.67 5.75 -1.93
N LEU A 107 -4.76 5.29 -0.68
CA LEU A 107 -5.17 3.92 -0.37
C LEU A 107 -6.64 3.67 -0.71
N VAL A 108 -7.53 4.64 -0.48
CA VAL A 108 -8.95 4.56 -0.88
C VAL A 108 -9.08 4.50 -2.40
N LEU A 109 -8.39 5.39 -3.11
CA LEU A 109 -8.40 5.38 -4.58
C LEU A 109 -7.85 4.06 -5.13
N LEU A 110 -6.77 3.55 -4.55
CA LEU A 110 -6.18 2.27 -4.95
C LEU A 110 -7.14 1.10 -4.69
N ALA A 111 -7.83 1.08 -3.55
CA ALA A 111 -8.81 0.04 -3.21
C ALA A 111 -9.95 0.00 -4.23
N VAL A 112 -10.55 1.16 -4.51
CA VAL A 112 -11.64 1.28 -5.50
C VAL A 112 -11.14 0.93 -6.90
N PHE A 113 -10.00 1.47 -7.31
CA PHE A 113 -9.46 1.25 -8.65
C PHE A 113 -9.07 -0.22 -8.87
N SER A 114 -8.51 -0.88 -7.86
CA SER A 114 -8.18 -2.32 -7.96
C SER A 114 -9.42 -3.17 -8.23
N GLU A 115 -10.56 -2.82 -7.61
CA GLU A 115 -11.82 -3.52 -7.81
C GLU A 115 -12.41 -3.26 -9.21
N LEU A 116 -12.37 -2.00 -9.65
CA LEU A 116 -12.82 -1.63 -10.99
C LEU A 116 -12.03 -2.37 -12.08
N VAL A 117 -10.70 -2.44 -11.95
CA VAL A 117 -9.85 -3.16 -12.90
C VAL A 117 -10.12 -4.66 -12.85
N GLN A 118 -10.39 -5.23 -11.67
CA GLN A 118 -10.73 -6.65 -11.55
C GLN A 118 -12.08 -6.98 -12.17
N GLY A 119 -13.07 -6.08 -12.08
CA GLY A 119 -14.34 -6.21 -12.79
C GLY A 119 -14.25 -6.11 -14.31
N LEU A 120 -13.09 -5.71 -14.87
CA LEU A 120 -12.81 -5.76 -16.30
C LEU A 120 -12.23 -7.11 -16.74
N LEU A 121 -11.96 -8.04 -15.82
CA LEU A 121 -11.43 -9.37 -16.14
C LEU A 121 -12.58 -10.35 -16.32
N ASP A 122 -12.60 -11.06 -17.46
CA ASP A 122 -13.69 -11.99 -17.84
C ASP A 122 -13.93 -13.14 -16.86
N TRP A 123 -13.02 -13.36 -15.91
CA TRP A 123 -13.05 -14.46 -14.94
C TRP A 123 -13.28 -14.01 -13.49
N ARG A 124 -13.44 -12.70 -13.23
CA ARG A 124 -13.64 -12.18 -11.87
C ARG A 124 -14.72 -11.10 -11.85
N GLU A 125 -15.66 -11.26 -10.92
CA GLU A 125 -16.68 -10.24 -10.66
C GLU A 125 -16.20 -9.25 -9.60
N ALA A 126 -16.65 -8.00 -9.74
CA ALA A 126 -16.39 -6.96 -8.77
C ALA A 126 -17.38 -7.05 -7.59
N HIS A 127 -16.87 -7.01 -6.36
CA HIS A 127 -17.63 -7.06 -5.12
C HIS A 127 -17.23 -5.93 -4.17
N LEU A 128 -18.22 -5.21 -3.62
CA LEU A 128 -17.97 -4.15 -2.64
C LEU A 128 -17.26 -4.67 -1.37
N ALA A 129 -17.45 -5.95 -1.04
CA ALA A 129 -16.76 -6.61 0.07
C ALA A 129 -15.23 -6.60 -0.10
N ASP A 130 -14.73 -6.70 -1.33
CA ASP A 130 -13.28 -6.71 -1.60
C ASP A 130 -12.66 -5.32 -1.35
N VAL A 131 -13.38 -4.25 -1.70
CA VAL A 131 -13.00 -2.87 -1.33
C VAL A 131 -12.92 -2.72 0.19
N GLN A 132 -13.90 -3.25 0.93
CA GLN A 132 -13.89 -3.19 2.40
C GLN A 132 -12.68 -3.91 2.99
N VAL A 133 -12.35 -5.11 2.49
CA VAL A 133 -11.18 -5.88 2.92
C VAL A 133 -9.87 -5.13 2.63
N ASN A 134 -9.75 -4.51 1.45
CA ASN A 134 -8.61 -3.66 1.10
C ASN A 134 -8.45 -2.49 2.08
N LEU A 135 -9.54 -1.81 2.42
CA LEU A 135 -9.54 -0.69 3.36
C LEU A 135 -9.20 -1.11 4.80
N LEU A 136 -9.66 -2.29 5.24
CA LEU A 136 -9.25 -2.87 6.52
C LEU A 136 -7.76 -3.17 6.56
N GLY A 137 -7.21 -3.72 5.47
CA GLY A 137 -5.77 -3.92 5.30
C GLY A 137 -5.01 -2.60 5.43
N ALA A 138 -5.42 -1.59 4.66
CA ALA A 138 -4.83 -0.26 4.72
C ALA A 138 -4.84 0.33 6.14
N ALA A 139 -5.97 0.25 6.85
CA ALA A 139 -6.09 0.72 8.23
C ALA A 139 -5.13 -0.04 9.17
N ALA A 140 -5.06 -1.37 9.07
CA ALA A 140 -4.14 -2.18 9.86
C ALA A 140 -2.68 -1.77 9.63
N GLY A 141 -2.28 -1.55 8.37
CA GLY A 141 -0.94 -1.08 8.02
C GLY A 141 -0.59 0.28 8.62
N LEU A 142 -1.52 1.24 8.60
CA LEU A 142 -1.35 2.55 9.22
C LEU A 142 -1.20 2.45 10.75
N VAL A 143 -2.03 1.62 11.40
CA VAL A 143 -1.93 1.37 12.85
C VAL A 143 -0.57 0.78 13.20
N LEU A 144 -0.12 -0.24 12.47
CA LEU A 144 1.20 -0.85 12.67
C LEU A 144 2.33 0.17 12.49
N GLY A 145 2.25 1.01 11.46
CA GLY A 145 3.20 2.10 11.26
C GLY A 145 3.24 3.08 12.44
N GLY A 146 2.07 3.51 12.91
CA GLY A 146 1.95 4.41 14.06
C GLY A 146 2.52 3.80 15.34
N LEU A 147 2.17 2.56 15.66
CA LEU A 147 2.71 1.83 16.80
C LEU A 147 4.23 1.68 16.71
N GLY A 148 4.76 1.33 15.52
CA GLY A 148 6.19 1.25 15.27
C GLY A 148 6.92 2.57 15.55
N THR A 149 6.35 3.70 15.11
CA THR A 149 6.90 5.03 15.41
C THR A 149 6.87 5.33 16.91
N LEU A 150 5.77 5.03 17.61
CA LEU A 150 5.65 5.23 19.06
C LEU A 150 6.70 4.41 19.83
N LEU A 151 6.84 3.13 19.50
CA LEU A 151 7.83 2.24 20.12
C LEU A 151 9.25 2.72 19.87
N ALA A 152 9.57 3.13 18.64
CA ALA A 152 10.88 3.68 18.30
C ALA A 152 11.20 4.96 19.09
N MET A 153 10.21 5.84 19.28
CA MET A 153 10.37 7.04 20.12
C MET A 153 10.57 6.70 21.60
N ALA A 154 9.77 5.78 22.15
CA ALA A 154 9.89 5.33 23.53
C ALA A 154 11.28 4.73 23.80
N TRP A 155 11.77 3.88 22.90
CA TRP A 155 13.10 3.30 23.00
C TRP A 155 14.21 4.37 22.96
N ARG A 156 14.12 5.34 22.05
CA ARG A 156 15.10 6.44 21.98
C ARG A 156 15.14 7.26 23.27
N ARG A 157 13.99 7.52 23.91
CA ARG A 157 13.92 8.21 25.20
C ARG A 157 14.56 7.38 26.32
N ALA A 158 14.22 6.10 26.40
CA ALA A 158 14.77 5.19 27.41
C ALA A 158 16.30 5.05 27.32
N ARG A 159 16.88 5.12 26.11
CA ARG A 159 18.34 5.12 25.92
C ARG A 159 19.03 6.42 26.35
N ARG A 160 18.37 7.57 26.19
CA ARG A 160 18.94 8.86 26.60
C ARG A 160 19.00 9.01 28.12
N GLY A 161 17.99 8.53 28.84
CA GLY A 161 17.95 8.60 30.31
C GLY A 161 18.82 7.57 31.06
N ARG A 162 19.65 6.78 30.37
CA ARG A 162 20.62 5.84 30.97
C ARG A 162 22.08 6.31 30.84
N GLY A 163 22.29 7.50 30.26
CA GLY A 163 23.61 8.09 30.05
C GLY A 163 23.99 9.19 31.04
N ASP A 164 23.10 9.47 32.01
CA ASP A 164 23.32 10.37 33.15
C ASP A 164 23.49 9.52 34.42
#